data_AF-A0A538KHH4-F1
#
_entry.id   AF-A0A538KHH4-F1
#
_cell.length_a   1.000
_cell.length_b   1.000
_cell.length_c   1.000
_cell.angle_alpha   90.00
_cell.angle_beta   90.00
_cell.angle_gamma   90.00
#
_symmetry.space_group_name_H-M   'P 1'
#
loop_
_entity.id
_entity.type
_entity.pdbx_description
1 polymer ?
#
loop_
_entity_poly.entity_id
_entity_poly.type
_entity_poly.pdbx_seq_one_letter_code
_entity_poly.pdbx_strand_id
1 'polypeptide(L)' 'MAASGDTGESDPLHAIQDALATFPADRIVLFTHSGPERRYREDIDASEVEERFGLPVDQAAVEQ' A
#
# COMPACT_ATOMS: atom_id res chain seq x y z
N MET A 1 5.03 -21.21 15.47
CA MET A 1 5.41 -19.81 15.19
C MET A 1 4.21 -19.17 14.52
N ALA A 2 3.44 -18.36 15.26
CA ALA A 2 2.24 -17.74 14.72
C ALA A 2 2.65 -16.42 14.06
N ALA A 3 2.38 -16.27 12.76
CA ALA A 3 2.43 -14.97 12.13
C ALA A 3 1.23 -14.16 12.67
N SER A 4 1.49 -13.07 13.38
CA SER A 4 0.46 -12.08 13.73
C SER A 4 0.34 -11.11 12.56
N GLY A 5 -0.55 -11.42 11.63
CA GLY A 5 -1.00 -10.45 10.63
C GLY A 5 -2.22 -9.74 11.20
N ASP A 6 -2.13 -8.42 11.36
CA ASP A 6 -3.34 -7.62 11.49
C ASP A 6 -3.98 -7.55 10.10
N THR A 7 -5.22 -8.03 9.96
CA THR A 7 -5.95 -7.82 8.70
C THR A 7 -6.47 -6.40 8.75
N GLY A 8 -5.62 -5.47 8.32
CA GLY A 8 -5.99 -4.08 8.15
C GLY A 8 -7.17 -3.92 7.20
N GLU A 9 -7.84 -2.78 7.35
CA GLU A 9 -8.98 -2.34 6.56
C GLU A 9 -8.89 -2.81 5.11
N SER A 10 -9.98 -3.37 4.59
CA SER A 10 -9.95 -4.02 3.26
C SER A 10 -9.69 -3.02 2.14
N ASP A 11 -9.87 -1.73 2.43
CA ASP A 11 -9.51 -0.62 1.56
C ASP A 11 -8.05 -0.18 1.82
N PRO A 12 -7.16 -0.31 0.82
CA PRO A 12 -5.74 -0.04 1.00
C PRO A 12 -5.42 1.42 1.29
N LEU A 13 -6.23 2.38 0.82
CA LEU A 13 -6.01 3.80 1.12
C LEU A 13 -6.32 4.08 2.59
N HIS A 14 -7.34 3.44 3.12
CA HIS A 14 -7.66 3.53 4.54
C HIS A 14 -6.57 2.88 5.40
N ALA A 15 -6.02 1.74 4.97
CA ALA A 15 -4.88 1.10 5.65
C ALA A 15 -3.64 2.01 5.68
N ILE A 16 -3.33 2.72 4.59
CA ILE A 16 -2.24 3.72 4.56
C ILE A 16 -2.54 4.86 5.53
N GLN A 17 -3.78 5.35 5.56
CA GLN A 17 -4.20 6.43 6.47
C GLN A 17 -4.03 6.03 7.94
N ASP A 18 -4.47 4.83 8.33
CA ASP A 18 -4.36 4.33 9.69
C ASP A 18 -2.90 4.13 10.11
N ALA A 19 -2.07 3.62 9.20
CA ALA A 19 -0.65 3.48 9.41
C ALA A 19 0.02 4.83 9.66
N LEU A 20 -0.26 5.84 8.82
CA LEU A 20 0.30 7.19 8.98
C LEU A 20 -0.20 7.92 10.24
N ALA A 21 -1.41 7.63 10.69
CA ALA A 21 -1.94 8.16 11.96
C ALA A 21 -1.16 7.64 13.18
N THR A 22 -0.61 6.42 13.08
CA THR A 22 0.17 5.79 14.16
C THR A 22 1.67 6.01 13.99
N PHE A 23 2.13 6.12 12.75
CA PHE A 23 3.54 6.22 12.38
C PHE A 23 3.74 7.34 11.34
N PRO A 24 4.23 8.52 11.76
CA PRO A 24 4.56 9.57 10.80
C PRO A 24 5.76 9.11 9.94
N ALA A 25 5.52 8.94 8.64
CA ALA A 25 6.52 8.51 7.68
C ALA A 25 6.90 9.65 6.73
N ASP A 26 8.15 9.64 6.26
CA ASP A 26 8.64 10.60 5.26
C ASP A 26 8.43 10.13 3.81
N ARG A 27 8.02 8.87 3.61
CA ARG A 27 7.85 8.21 2.30
C ARG A 27 6.96 6.97 2.40
N ILE A 28 6.27 6.65 1.32
CA ILE A 28 5.49 5.41 1.15
C ILE A 28 6.15 4.55 0.05
N VAL A 29 6.25 3.23 0.28
CA VAL A 29 6.73 2.27 -0.74
C VAL A 29 5.62 1.25 -1.01
N LEU A 30 5.10 1.25 -2.24
CA LEU A 30 3.99 0.42 -2.66
C LEU A 30 4.49 -0.78 -3.47
N PHE A 31 4.25 -1.99 -2.98
CA PHE A 31 4.56 -3.22 -3.70
C PHE A 31 3.29 -3.81 -4.33
N THR A 32 3.26 -3.93 -5.65
CA THR A 32 2.14 -4.55 -6.38
C THR A 32 2.63 -5.65 -7.33
N HIS A 33 1.82 -6.67 -7.59
CA HIS A 33 2.19 -7.76 -8.50
C HIS A 33 1.98 -7.34 -9.95
N SER A 34 2.97 -7.55 -10.82
CA SER A 34 2.81 -7.28 -12.25
C SER A 34 2.09 -8.42 -12.97
N GLY A 35 1.22 -8.13 -13.94
CA GLY A 35 0.65 -9.13 -14.86
C GLY A 35 -0.81 -9.55 -14.58
N PRO A 36 -1.32 -10.61 -15.22
CA PRO A 36 -2.69 -11.11 -15.01
C PRO A 36 -2.91 -11.73 -13.62
N GLU A 37 -1.83 -11.91 -12.85
CA GLU A 37 -1.85 -12.30 -11.44
C GLU A 37 -2.28 -11.17 -10.48
N ARG A 38 -2.60 -9.97 -11.00
CA ARG A 38 -3.24 -8.89 -10.24
C ARG A 38 -4.46 -9.44 -9.51
N ARG A 39 -4.33 -9.63 -8.20
CA ARG A 39 -5.42 -10.02 -7.33
C ARG A 39 -6.32 -8.82 -7.01
N TYR A 40 -7.51 -9.16 -6.56
CA TYR A 40 -8.57 -8.27 -6.11
C TYR A 40 -8.03 -7.00 -5.42
N ARG A 41 -8.36 -5.81 -5.95
CA ARG A 41 -7.98 -4.46 -5.44
C ARG A 41 -6.51 -4.03 -5.60
N GLU A 42 -5.74 -4.61 -6.51
CA GLU A 42 -4.47 -4.01 -6.99
C GLU A 42 -4.67 -2.83 -7.96
N ASP A 43 -5.75 -2.05 -7.78
CA ASP A 43 -6.03 -0.83 -8.54
C ASP A 43 -5.52 0.41 -7.78
N ILE A 44 -4.51 0.23 -6.93
CA ILE A 44 -3.87 1.34 -6.22
C ILE A 44 -2.82 1.91 -7.15
N ASP A 45 -3.07 3.12 -7.61
CA ASP A 45 -2.12 3.89 -8.39
C ASP A 45 -1.23 4.70 -7.45
N ALA A 46 0.10 4.60 -7.59
CA ALA A 46 1.01 5.37 -6.76
C ALA A 46 0.81 6.89 -6.90
N SER A 47 0.33 7.33 -8.08
CA SER A 47 -0.02 8.73 -8.30
C SER A 47 -1.17 9.18 -7.40
N GLU A 48 -2.23 8.38 -7.27
CA GLU A 48 -3.36 8.69 -6.38
C GLU A 48 -2.93 8.74 -4.91
N VAL A 49 -2.05 7.82 -4.49
CA VAL A 49 -1.52 7.78 -3.13
C VAL A 49 -0.67 9.03 -2.85
N GLU A 50 0.19 9.43 -3.78
CA GLU A 50 1.03 10.62 -3.63
C GLU A 50 0.17 11.89 -3.51
N GLU A 51 -0.82 12.04 -4.38
CA GLU A 51 -1.75 13.18 -4.34
C GLU A 51 -2.55 13.24 -3.03
N ARG A 52 -2.96 12.08 -2.50
CA ARG A 52 -3.80 12.00 -1.31
C ARG A 52 -3.06 12.23 -0.01
N PHE A 53 -1.82 11.73 0.11
CA PHE A 53 -1.04 11.80 1.36
C PHE A 53 0.06 12.86 1.34
N GLY A 54 0.39 13.44 0.17
CA GLY A 54 1.42 14.46 0.04
C GLY A 54 2.82 13.97 0.38
N LEU A 55 3.03 12.64 0.36
CA LEU A 55 4.30 11.99 0.63
C LEU A 55 4.81 11.34 -0.66
N PRO A 56 6.13 11.35 -0.92
CA PRO A 56 6.70 10.65 -2.06
C PRO A 56 6.31 9.17 -2.03
N VAL A 57 5.86 8.63 -3.17
CA VAL A 57 5.48 7.22 -3.31
C VAL A 57 6.36 6.51 -4.33
N ASP A 58 7.10 5.49 -3.88
CA ASP A 58 7.84 4.59 -4.77
C ASP A 58 7.02 3.33 -5.02
N GLN A 59 6.69 3.03 -6.27
CA GLN A 59 6.01 1.78 -6.65
C GLN A 59 7.00 0.75 -7.19
N ALA A 60 7.01 -0.43 -6.58
CA ALA A 60 7.80 -1.57 -7.03
C ALA A 60 6.89 -2.74 -7.42
N ALA A 61 7.20 -3.34 -8.56
CA ALA A 61 6.62 -4.60 -8.97
C ALA A 61 7.26 -5.76 -8.21
N VAL A 62 6.48 -6.66 -7.64
CA VAL A 62 6.97 -7.94 -7.13
C VAL A 62 6.65 -9.06 -8.12
N GLU A 63 7.69 -9.78 -8.54
CA GLU A 63 7.57 -11.03 -9.31
C GLU A 63 7.67 -12.17 -8.29
N GLN A 64 6.67 -13.07 -8.24
CA GLN A 64 6.70 -14.26 -7.38
C GLN A 64 7.06 -15.51 -8.17
#